data_AF-A0A151ES11-F1
#
_entry.id   AF-A0A151ES11-F1
#
_cell.length_a   1.000
_cell.length_b   1.000
_cell.length_c   1.000
_cell.angle_alpha   90.00
_cell.angle_beta   90.00
_cell.angle_gamma   90.00
#
_symmetry.space_group_name_H-M   'P 1'
#
loop_
_entity.id
_entity.type
_entity.pdbx_description
1 polymer ?
#
loop_
_entity_poly.entity_id
_entity_poly.type
_entity_poly.pdbx_seq_one_letter_code
_entity_poly.pdbx_strand_id
1 'polypeptide(L)'
;MNKKFLIIMILLIFIILSMNGCTENETSIENVTSENGNDFFNYPPVDLSKVAFIEPMGSMIGNHVTPIDHQYYPSTDFFEGQEMKIDVYSPGEGTITNIQHMGSFDSVMDDYRIVIQHTDMVSSVFIHVDNLSDKIVQFAPPDGGYISVNIPVSAGEIIGNYSGSVDYNIVDYNIILPGFVNPESYEAEPWKIHTPDPFDYFNNKIKTQLIDKCLRSETPFGGKIDHDIDGRLVGNWFLEGTNGYGGLEPENYWIGHLAISYNSVDPDHVIVSFGSYQNEPRQFAVKENKPDPANISIESGLVKYELVDYDFYNASIRWDRESLVKGLKIENYDNVHGVVLFQLNEDRKLKVEIFPDKRAQDVSGFTENALIYVR
;
A
#
# COMPACT_ATOMS: atom_id res chain seq x y z
N MET A 1 -45.75 -42.41 -56.84
CA MET A 1 -44.39 -42.82 -57.25
C MET A 1 -43.48 -42.68 -56.03
N ASN A 2 -43.01 -43.81 -55.52
CA ASN A 2 -42.06 -44.12 -54.41
C ASN A 2 -41.35 -42.97 -53.65
N LYS A 3 -41.57 -42.84 -52.33
CA LYS A 3 -40.81 -43.43 -51.17
C LYS A 3 -39.54 -42.61 -50.82
N LYS A 4 -39.43 -41.96 -49.65
CA LYS A 4 -39.17 -42.56 -48.30
C LYS A 4 -39.24 -41.43 -47.23
N PHE A 5 -40.03 -41.59 -46.15
CA PHE A 5 -39.60 -42.01 -44.78
C PHE A 5 -38.77 -40.93 -44.04
N LEU A 6 -39.00 -40.49 -42.79
CA LEU A 6 -39.74 -41.01 -41.63
C LEU A 6 -39.56 -40.03 -40.43
N ILE A 7 -40.62 -39.76 -39.62
CA ILE A 7 -40.64 -39.60 -38.12
C ILE A 7 -39.99 -38.33 -37.47
N ILE A 8 -40.51 -37.64 -36.43
CA ILE A 8 -41.55 -37.91 -35.41
C ILE A 8 -42.04 -36.61 -34.70
N MET A 9 -43.34 -36.56 -34.38
CA MET A 9 -43.99 -36.12 -33.11
C MET A 9 -43.87 -34.65 -32.63
N ILE A 10 -44.92 -33.82 -32.76
CA ILE A 10 -46.07 -33.58 -31.85
C ILE A 10 -45.67 -32.99 -30.49
N LEU A 11 -46.06 -31.73 -30.23
CA LEU A 11 -47.04 -31.41 -29.18
C LEU A 11 -47.71 -30.03 -29.42
N LEU A 12 -49.03 -30.04 -29.43
CA LEU A 12 -49.91 -28.87 -29.32
C LEU A 12 -49.77 -28.25 -27.90
N ILE A 13 -50.04 -26.95 -27.78
CA ILE A 13 -51.23 -26.44 -27.07
C ILE A 13 -51.42 -24.95 -27.37
N PHE A 14 -52.67 -24.63 -27.72
CA PHE A 14 -53.27 -23.32 -27.97
C PHE A 14 -53.49 -22.53 -26.67
N ILE A 15 -53.24 -21.21 -26.69
CA ILE A 15 -54.14 -20.22 -26.07
C ILE A 15 -54.22 -18.97 -26.98
N ILE A 16 -55.45 -18.59 -27.31
CA ILE A 16 -55.87 -17.38 -28.03
C ILE A 16 -56.06 -16.26 -26.99
N LEU A 17 -55.59 -15.03 -27.23
CA LEU A 17 -56.46 -13.84 -27.37
C LEU A 17 -55.69 -12.52 -27.62
N SER A 18 -56.25 -11.78 -28.57
CA SER A 18 -56.34 -10.32 -28.74
C SER A 18 -55.08 -9.45 -28.88
N MET A 19 -54.95 -8.92 -30.09
CA MET A 19 -54.23 -7.69 -30.43
C MET A 19 -54.94 -6.46 -29.84
N ASN A 20 -54.18 -5.53 -29.26
CA ASN A 20 -54.19 -4.11 -29.60
C ASN A 20 -53.30 -3.30 -28.65
N GLY A 21 -52.51 -2.39 -29.21
CA GLY A 21 -51.91 -1.27 -28.49
C GLY A 21 -50.39 -1.27 -28.50
N CYS A 22 -49.80 -0.74 -29.57
CA CYS A 22 -48.47 -0.14 -29.50
C CYS A 22 -48.53 1.07 -28.57
N THR A 23 -47.75 1.05 -27.51
CA THR A 23 -47.22 2.24 -26.84
C THR A 23 -45.76 1.95 -26.52
N GLU A 24 -44.88 2.75 -27.12
CA GLU A 24 -43.47 2.83 -26.78
C GLU A 24 -43.36 3.18 -25.29
N ASN A 25 -42.86 2.24 -24.50
CA ASN A 25 -42.30 2.55 -23.18
C ASN A 25 -40.79 2.43 -23.33
N GLU A 26 -40.10 3.57 -23.19
CA GLU A 26 -38.71 3.61 -22.81
C GLU A 26 -38.54 2.74 -21.56
N THR A 27 -37.99 1.55 -21.73
CA THR A 27 -37.40 0.81 -20.63
C THR A 27 -36.17 1.57 -20.19
N SER A 28 -36.34 2.37 -19.14
CA SER A 28 -35.28 2.77 -18.24
C SER A 28 -34.42 1.54 -17.94
N ILE A 29 -33.16 1.60 -18.37
CA ILE A 29 -32.13 0.70 -17.90
C ILE A 29 -32.03 0.94 -16.41
N GLU A 30 -32.59 0.03 -15.62
CA GLU A 30 -32.18 -0.14 -14.23
C GLU A 30 -30.69 -0.52 -14.29
N ASN A 31 -29.83 0.47 -14.08
CA ASN A 31 -28.43 0.26 -13.76
C ASN A 31 -28.39 -0.47 -12.42
N VAL A 32 -28.29 -1.79 -12.50
CA VAL A 32 -27.93 -2.66 -11.40
C VAL A 32 -26.50 -2.29 -11.00
N THR A 33 -26.41 -1.55 -9.90
CA THR A 33 -25.31 -1.41 -8.94
C THR A 33 -24.05 -2.24 -9.25
N SER A 34 -22.93 -1.56 -9.50
CA SER A 34 -21.61 -2.18 -9.52
C SER A 34 -21.24 -2.68 -8.12
N GLU A 35 -20.91 -3.96 -8.03
CA GLU A 35 -20.24 -4.53 -6.85
C GLU A 35 -18.81 -3.97 -6.81
N ASN A 36 -18.64 -2.93 -5.99
CA ASN A 36 -17.39 -2.50 -5.32
C ASN A 36 -16.18 -2.09 -6.18
N GLY A 37 -16.38 -1.51 -7.36
CA GLY A 37 -15.38 -0.70 -8.03
C GLY A 37 -15.96 0.68 -8.26
N ASN A 38 -15.42 1.71 -7.61
CA ASN A 38 -15.75 3.06 -8.02
C ASN A 38 -14.94 3.33 -9.30
N ASP A 39 -15.60 3.40 -10.46
CA ASP A 39 -14.97 3.71 -11.76
C ASP A 39 -14.52 5.20 -11.84
N PHE A 40 -13.85 5.71 -10.80
CA PHE A 40 -13.37 7.09 -10.73
C PHE A 40 -12.27 7.32 -11.76
N PHE A 41 -11.35 6.36 -11.92
CA PHE A 41 -10.15 6.53 -12.71
C PHE A 41 -10.17 5.72 -14.00
N ASN A 42 -10.01 6.46 -15.10
CA ASN A 42 -10.09 5.96 -16.47
C ASN A 42 -8.75 6.06 -17.21
N TYR A 43 -7.67 6.38 -16.50
CA TYR A 43 -6.31 6.38 -17.01
C TYR A 43 -5.33 5.86 -15.95
N PRO A 44 -4.28 5.10 -16.29
CA PRO A 44 -3.25 4.72 -15.33
C PRO A 44 -2.48 5.96 -14.80
N PRO A 45 -1.91 5.90 -13.59
CA PRO A 45 -1.20 7.05 -13.02
C PRO A 45 0.12 7.37 -13.74
N VAL A 46 0.69 6.40 -14.48
CA VAL A 46 1.95 6.52 -15.22
C VAL A 46 1.93 5.68 -16.51
N ASP A 47 2.95 5.85 -17.36
CA ASP A 47 3.16 4.97 -18.53
C ASP A 47 3.63 3.58 -18.08
N LEU A 48 2.68 2.68 -17.85
CA LEU A 48 2.92 1.30 -17.39
C LEU A 48 3.79 0.46 -18.33
N SER A 49 3.99 0.88 -19.58
CA SER A 49 4.87 0.17 -20.51
C SER A 49 6.36 0.32 -20.16
N LYS A 50 6.69 1.37 -19.40
CA LYS A 50 8.04 1.72 -18.93
C LYS A 50 8.31 1.37 -17.47
N VAL A 51 7.28 0.90 -16.76
CA VAL A 51 7.36 0.47 -15.36
C VAL A 51 7.83 -0.99 -15.28
N ALA A 52 8.86 -1.26 -14.49
CA ALA A 52 9.37 -2.60 -14.25
C ALA A 52 8.30 -3.46 -13.59
N PHE A 53 7.86 -3.03 -12.40
CA PHE A 53 6.81 -3.61 -11.58
C PHE A 53 6.21 -2.53 -10.68
N ILE A 54 5.11 -2.85 -9.98
CA ILE A 54 4.54 -2.01 -8.92
C ILE A 54 4.83 -2.69 -7.58
N GLU A 55 5.52 -2.00 -6.68
CA GLU A 55 5.61 -2.43 -5.29
C GLU A 55 4.32 -2.01 -4.56
N PRO A 56 3.59 -2.95 -3.94
CA PRO A 56 2.37 -2.64 -3.21
C PRO A 56 2.65 -1.74 -1.98
N MET A 57 1.62 -1.07 -1.49
CA MET A 57 1.66 -0.42 -0.19
C MET A 57 1.96 -1.44 0.93
N GLY A 58 2.47 -0.92 2.04
CA GLY A 58 2.65 -1.67 3.28
C GLY A 58 4.07 -2.19 3.51
N SER A 59 5.01 -1.89 2.61
CA SER A 59 6.42 -2.14 2.86
C SER A 59 6.88 -1.42 4.13
N MET A 60 7.86 -2.00 4.82
CA MET A 60 8.54 -1.39 5.97
C MET A 60 10.02 -1.37 5.63
N ILE A 61 10.59 -0.18 5.39
CA ILE A 61 11.94 -0.02 4.83
C ILE A 61 12.60 1.19 5.47
N GLY A 62 13.78 1.00 6.06
CA GLY A 62 14.55 2.09 6.63
C GLY A 62 13.74 2.84 7.68
N ASN A 63 13.68 4.18 7.58
CA ASN A 63 12.93 5.03 8.50
C ASN A 63 11.40 4.95 8.36
N HIS A 64 10.87 4.35 7.29
CA HIS A 64 9.45 4.00 7.20
C HIS A 64 9.18 2.74 8.03
N VAL A 65 9.07 2.92 9.34
CA VAL A 65 8.95 1.81 10.30
C VAL A 65 7.58 1.14 10.23
N THR A 66 6.52 1.91 10.08
CA THR A 66 5.15 1.41 9.88
C THR A 66 4.90 1.12 8.40
N PRO A 67 3.95 0.25 8.06
CA PRO A 67 3.54 0.01 6.67
C PRO A 67 3.35 1.30 5.85
N ILE A 68 4.08 1.45 4.75
CA ILE A 68 4.11 2.63 3.88
C ILE A 68 2.76 2.81 3.16
N ASP A 69 2.22 4.03 3.14
CA ASP A 69 0.90 4.43 2.59
C ASP A 69 0.93 4.79 1.10
N HIS A 70 1.99 4.42 0.39
CA HIS A 70 2.09 4.60 -1.05
C HIS A 70 2.77 3.40 -1.73
N GLN A 71 2.52 3.30 -3.03
CA GLN A 71 3.11 2.31 -3.91
C GLN A 71 4.33 2.90 -4.60
N TYR A 72 5.25 2.04 -5.04
CA TYR A 72 6.40 2.44 -5.86
C TYR A 72 6.26 1.94 -7.30
N TYR A 73 6.63 2.78 -8.26
CA TYR A 73 6.56 2.50 -9.70
C TYR A 73 7.94 2.65 -10.35
N PRO A 74 8.92 1.77 -10.04
CA PRO A 74 10.27 1.85 -10.60
C PRO A 74 10.28 1.69 -12.13
N SER A 75 11.16 2.46 -12.78
CA SER A 75 11.45 2.36 -14.19
C SER A 75 12.17 1.05 -14.53
N THR A 76 12.07 0.61 -15.78
CA THR A 76 12.79 -0.60 -16.24
C THR A 76 14.32 -0.48 -16.17
N ASP A 77 14.86 0.74 -16.13
CA ASP A 77 16.29 1.04 -16.04
C ASP A 77 16.72 1.54 -14.64
N PHE A 78 15.90 1.28 -13.61
CA PHE A 78 16.10 1.76 -12.24
C PHE A 78 17.50 1.45 -11.69
N PHE A 79 18.02 0.25 -11.98
CA PHE A 79 19.32 -0.23 -11.50
C PHE A 79 20.47 -0.04 -12.50
N GLU A 80 20.19 0.54 -13.67
CA GLU A 80 21.19 0.78 -14.70
C GLU A 80 21.70 2.23 -14.63
N GLY A 81 20.82 3.19 -14.93
CA GLY A 81 21.20 4.60 -15.02
C GLY A 81 20.08 5.61 -14.84
N GLN A 82 18.82 5.16 -14.76
CA GLN A 82 17.65 6.02 -14.57
C GLN A 82 17.58 7.16 -15.62
N GLU A 83 17.97 6.87 -16.86
CA GLU A 83 17.89 7.84 -17.96
C GLU A 83 16.47 7.92 -18.54
N MET A 84 15.67 6.85 -18.34
CA MET A 84 14.31 6.77 -18.83
C MET A 84 13.41 7.79 -18.14
N LYS A 85 12.70 8.58 -18.96
CA LYS A 85 11.60 9.43 -18.50
C LYS A 85 10.25 8.75 -18.73
N ILE A 86 9.51 8.62 -17.64
CA ILE A 86 8.17 8.02 -17.59
C ILE A 86 7.17 9.13 -17.34
N ASP A 87 6.20 9.28 -18.23
CA ASP A 87 5.15 10.28 -18.08
C ASP A 87 4.26 9.91 -16.90
N VAL A 88 3.91 10.93 -16.11
CA VAL A 88 2.91 10.88 -15.06
C VAL A 88 1.62 11.49 -15.58
N TYR A 89 0.51 10.78 -15.37
CA TYR A 89 -0.80 11.18 -15.86
C TYR A 89 -1.77 11.42 -14.70
N SER A 90 -2.68 12.38 -14.88
CA SER A 90 -3.84 12.45 -13.99
C SER A 90 -4.76 11.23 -14.24
N PRO A 91 -5.06 10.41 -13.22
CA PRO A 91 -5.79 9.15 -13.42
C PRO A 91 -7.29 9.37 -13.70
N GLY A 92 -7.81 10.55 -13.33
CA GLY A 92 -9.19 10.98 -13.54
C GLY A 92 -9.26 12.49 -13.75
N GLU A 93 -10.43 13.02 -14.11
CA GLU A 93 -10.64 14.47 -14.10
C GLU A 93 -10.50 15.02 -12.67
N GLY A 94 -9.91 16.21 -12.52
CA GLY A 94 -9.76 16.82 -11.22
C GLY A 94 -9.07 18.18 -11.27
N THR A 95 -8.59 18.62 -10.12
CA THR A 95 -7.90 19.88 -9.94
C THR A 95 -6.63 19.62 -9.14
N ILE A 96 -5.47 20.01 -9.66
CA ILE A 96 -4.25 20.07 -8.87
C ILE A 96 -4.45 21.17 -7.83
N THR A 97 -4.37 20.80 -6.55
CA THR A 97 -4.58 21.70 -5.42
C THR A 97 -3.28 22.09 -4.75
N ASN A 98 -2.27 21.22 -4.80
CA ASN A 98 -1.02 21.42 -4.06
C ASN A 98 0.17 20.94 -4.88
N ILE A 99 1.22 21.74 -4.88
CA ILE A 99 2.54 21.40 -5.40
C ILE A 99 3.56 21.71 -4.31
N GLN A 100 4.41 20.75 -4.00
CA GLN A 100 5.54 20.92 -3.10
C GLN A 100 6.81 20.59 -3.87
N HIS A 101 7.84 21.41 -3.71
CA HIS A 101 9.19 21.11 -4.15
C HIS A 101 9.95 20.59 -2.93
N MET A 102 10.18 19.28 -2.89
CA MET A 102 10.72 18.55 -1.74
C MET A 102 12.24 18.60 -1.65
N GLY A 103 12.91 18.99 -2.73
CA GLY A 103 14.35 19.08 -2.83
C GLY A 103 14.78 19.06 -4.30
N SER A 104 16.06 19.32 -4.55
CA SER A 104 16.70 18.89 -5.79
C SER A 104 17.66 17.73 -5.47
N PHE A 105 17.45 16.56 -6.08
CA PHE A 105 18.33 15.40 -5.88
C PHE A 105 19.73 15.62 -6.48
N ASP A 106 19.81 16.43 -7.55
CA ASP A 106 21.05 16.98 -8.10
C ASP A 106 20.79 18.34 -8.78
N SER A 107 21.78 18.91 -9.48
CA SER A 107 21.62 20.21 -10.16
C SER A 107 20.68 20.20 -11.39
N VAL A 108 20.06 19.06 -11.72
CA VAL A 108 19.32 18.84 -12.98
C VAL A 108 17.93 18.21 -12.73
N MET A 109 17.71 17.52 -11.61
CA MET A 109 16.44 16.89 -11.25
C MET A 109 15.88 17.44 -9.94
N ASP A 110 14.71 18.07 -10.05
CA ASP A 110 13.90 18.48 -8.92
C ASP A 110 13.11 17.28 -8.37
N ASP A 111 12.49 17.43 -7.20
CA ASP A 111 11.60 16.47 -6.57
C ASP A 111 10.29 17.15 -6.22
N TYR A 112 9.22 16.81 -6.94
CA TYR A 112 7.90 17.37 -6.69
C TYR A 112 6.92 16.36 -6.10
N ARG A 113 6.16 16.83 -5.12
CA ARG A 113 4.91 16.22 -4.68
C ARG A 113 3.71 16.98 -5.23
N ILE A 114 2.78 16.26 -5.85
CA ILE A 114 1.58 16.81 -6.49
C ILE A 114 0.34 16.15 -5.90
N VAL A 115 -0.65 16.96 -5.51
CA VAL A 115 -1.97 16.49 -5.08
C VAL A 115 -3.02 16.90 -6.10
N ILE A 116 -3.81 15.92 -6.57
CA ILE A 116 -4.95 16.13 -7.47
C ILE A 116 -6.23 15.78 -6.71
N GLN A 117 -7.09 16.78 -6.52
CA GLN A 117 -8.42 16.59 -5.95
C GLN A 117 -9.41 16.20 -7.05
N HIS A 118 -10.07 15.04 -6.93
CA HIS A 118 -11.03 14.52 -7.92
C HIS A 118 -12.49 14.74 -7.51
N THR A 119 -12.77 14.68 -6.20
CA THR A 119 -14.07 15.03 -5.59
C THR A 119 -13.80 15.82 -4.31
N ASP A 120 -14.81 16.20 -3.52
CA ASP A 120 -14.55 16.87 -2.22
C ASP A 120 -13.77 15.99 -1.22
N MET A 121 -13.76 14.66 -1.43
CA MET A 121 -13.25 13.70 -0.45
C MET A 121 -12.15 12.77 -0.99
N VAL A 122 -11.99 12.68 -2.31
CA VAL A 122 -11.04 11.78 -2.98
C VAL A 122 -9.96 12.57 -3.70
N SER A 123 -8.70 12.26 -3.40
CA SER A 123 -7.52 12.79 -4.08
C SER A 123 -6.51 11.71 -4.45
N SER A 124 -5.73 11.96 -5.50
CA SER A 124 -4.53 11.19 -5.81
C SER A 124 -3.29 12.00 -5.47
N VAL A 125 -2.27 11.34 -4.95
CA VAL A 125 -1.01 11.97 -4.56
C VAL A 125 0.14 11.30 -5.31
N PHE A 126 1.04 12.13 -5.83
CA PHE A 126 2.28 11.72 -6.48
C PHE A 126 3.45 12.34 -5.71
N ILE A 127 4.53 11.58 -5.49
CA ILE A 127 5.79 12.05 -4.90
C ILE A 127 6.95 11.56 -5.79
N HIS A 128 8.07 12.27 -5.82
CA HIS A 128 9.21 11.98 -6.71
C HIS A 128 8.86 12.17 -8.20
N VAL A 129 8.13 13.26 -8.51
CA VAL A 129 7.98 13.73 -9.89
C VAL A 129 9.14 14.68 -10.21
N ASP A 130 10.02 14.28 -11.13
CA ASP A 130 11.22 15.06 -11.46
C ASP A 130 10.92 16.39 -12.14
N ASN A 131 9.99 16.37 -13.10
CA ASN A 131 9.71 17.49 -13.98
C ASN A 131 8.21 17.72 -14.08
N LEU A 132 7.80 18.96 -13.88
CA LEU A 132 6.41 19.39 -14.10
C LEU A 132 6.16 19.67 -15.58
N SER A 133 4.94 19.40 -16.07
CA SER A 133 4.55 19.75 -17.44
C SER A 133 4.58 21.27 -17.68
N ASP A 134 4.65 21.71 -18.95
CA ASP A 134 4.65 23.13 -19.34
C ASP A 134 3.49 23.93 -18.71
N LYS A 135 2.33 23.29 -18.55
CA LYS A 135 1.15 23.90 -17.92
C LYS A 135 1.36 24.17 -16.43
N ILE A 136 2.08 23.30 -15.74
CA ILE A 136 2.19 23.27 -14.28
C ILE A 136 3.48 23.95 -13.80
N VAL A 137 4.58 23.84 -14.55
CA VAL A 137 5.91 24.34 -14.16
C VAL A 137 5.95 25.84 -13.84
N GLN A 138 5.08 26.64 -14.46
CA GLN A 138 4.95 28.07 -14.15
C GLN A 138 4.48 28.36 -12.71
N PHE A 139 3.97 27.35 -12.01
CA PHE A 139 3.55 27.42 -10.61
C PHE A 139 4.52 26.72 -9.67
N ALA A 140 5.64 26.19 -10.16
CA ALA A 140 6.63 25.48 -9.33
C ALA A 140 7.07 26.36 -8.15
N PRO A 141 6.91 25.91 -6.89
CA PRO A 141 7.45 26.63 -5.76
C PRO A 141 8.99 26.56 -5.77
N PRO A 142 9.67 27.48 -5.06
CA PRO A 142 11.12 27.38 -4.85
C PRO A 142 11.47 26.07 -4.11
N ASP A 143 12.73 25.66 -4.16
CA ASP A 143 13.26 24.51 -3.42
C ASP A 143 12.86 24.54 -1.93
N GLY A 144 12.41 23.38 -1.41
CA GLY A 144 11.81 23.22 -0.08
C GLY A 144 10.44 23.91 0.11
N GLY A 145 9.91 24.51 -0.95
CA GLY A 145 8.71 25.34 -0.94
C GLY A 145 7.43 24.55 -1.21
N TYR A 146 6.32 25.21 -0.94
CA TYR A 146 4.98 24.68 -1.12
C TYR A 146 4.05 25.77 -1.66
N ILE A 147 3.11 25.39 -2.52
CA ILE A 147 2.08 26.28 -3.03
C ILE A 147 0.74 25.56 -3.17
N SER A 148 -0.32 26.27 -2.79
CA SER A 148 -1.70 25.89 -3.13
C SER A 148 -2.09 26.52 -4.46
N VAL A 149 -2.62 25.71 -5.37
CA VAL A 149 -2.99 26.10 -6.73
C VAL A 149 -4.42 25.63 -7.04
N ASN A 150 -4.93 26.04 -8.19
CA ASN A 150 -6.22 25.58 -8.71
C ASN A 150 -6.08 25.39 -10.21
N ILE A 151 -5.51 24.24 -10.60
CA ILE A 151 -5.20 23.92 -11.99
C ILE A 151 -6.06 22.72 -12.41
N PRO A 152 -7.10 22.93 -13.23
CA PRO A 152 -7.94 21.82 -13.69
C PRO A 152 -7.14 20.89 -14.60
N VAL A 153 -7.34 19.58 -14.50
CA VAL A 153 -6.69 18.55 -15.34
C VAL A 153 -7.73 17.54 -15.82
N SER A 154 -7.55 17.04 -17.03
CA SER A 154 -8.38 15.96 -17.58
C SER A 154 -7.77 14.59 -17.27
N ALA A 155 -8.58 13.53 -17.25
CA ALA A 155 -8.07 12.17 -17.20
C ALA A 155 -7.10 11.89 -18.36
N GLY A 156 -5.93 11.35 -18.07
CA GLY A 156 -4.86 11.10 -19.03
C GLY A 156 -4.02 12.32 -19.42
N GLU A 157 -4.27 13.49 -18.83
CA GLU A 157 -3.41 14.65 -19.02
C GLU A 157 -2.04 14.42 -18.37
N ILE A 158 -0.97 14.70 -19.11
CA ILE A 158 0.40 14.63 -18.60
C ILE A 158 0.61 15.77 -17.61
N ILE A 159 0.93 15.42 -16.37
CA ILE A 159 1.22 16.39 -15.30
C ILE A 159 2.72 16.58 -15.08
N GLY A 160 3.53 15.64 -15.55
CA GLY A 160 4.97 15.66 -15.40
C GLY A 160 5.61 14.37 -15.89
N ASN A 161 6.86 14.17 -15.54
CA ASN A 161 7.56 12.90 -15.69
C ASN A 161 8.53 12.66 -14.53
N TYR A 162 8.94 11.40 -14.39
CA TYR A 162 9.96 10.98 -13.45
C TYR A 162 10.96 10.02 -14.11
N SER A 163 12.08 9.83 -13.42
CA SER A 163 13.05 8.75 -13.62
C SER A 163 13.25 8.04 -12.29
N GLY A 164 13.85 6.85 -12.31
CA GLY A 164 13.92 6.04 -11.10
C GLY A 164 12.53 5.55 -10.72
N SER A 165 11.92 6.06 -9.65
CA SER A 165 10.59 5.65 -9.17
C SER A 165 9.76 6.85 -8.79
N VAL A 166 8.44 6.77 -9.04
CA VAL A 166 7.45 7.70 -8.48
C VAL A 166 6.63 6.96 -7.43
N ASP A 167 6.20 7.69 -6.42
CA ASP A 167 5.30 7.18 -5.41
C ASP A 167 3.87 7.59 -5.74
N TYR A 168 2.93 6.67 -5.51
CA TYR A 168 1.52 6.93 -5.81
C TYR A 168 0.61 6.35 -4.73
N ASN A 169 -0.36 7.16 -4.29
CA ASN A 169 -1.47 6.72 -3.46
C ASN A 169 -2.75 7.51 -3.70
N ILE A 170 -3.83 7.02 -3.09
CA ILE A 170 -5.14 7.67 -3.04
C ILE A 170 -5.44 8.01 -1.59
N VAL A 171 -6.03 9.17 -1.36
CA VAL A 171 -6.65 9.53 -0.09
C VAL A 171 -8.15 9.65 -0.32
N ASP A 172 -8.94 8.89 0.43
CA ASP A 172 -10.41 8.96 0.44
C ASP A 172 -10.92 9.21 1.86
N TYR A 173 -11.28 10.46 2.13
CA TYR A 173 -11.81 10.88 3.43
C TYR A 173 -13.21 10.32 3.74
N ASN A 174 -13.88 9.61 2.80
CA ASN A 174 -15.14 8.92 3.08
C ASN A 174 -14.96 7.63 3.88
N ILE A 175 -13.74 7.11 3.96
CA ILE A 175 -13.44 5.86 4.66
C ILE A 175 -12.53 6.11 5.84
N ILE A 176 -12.56 5.24 6.84
CA ILE A 176 -11.50 5.14 7.84
C ILE A 176 -11.09 3.68 7.84
N LEU A 177 -9.80 3.42 7.65
CA LEU A 177 -9.27 2.06 7.65
C LEU A 177 -9.43 1.44 9.05
N PRO A 178 -10.16 0.31 9.16
CA PRO A 178 -10.56 -0.24 10.46
C PRO A 178 -9.40 -0.87 11.23
N GLY A 179 -8.29 -1.22 10.56
CA GLY A 179 -7.10 -1.77 11.18
C GLY A 179 -6.13 -0.73 11.74
N PHE A 180 -6.57 0.52 11.93
CA PHE A 180 -5.92 1.50 12.80
C PHE A 180 -6.78 1.66 14.06
N VAL A 181 -6.48 0.89 15.11
CA VAL A 181 -7.36 0.79 16.29
C VAL A 181 -7.36 2.06 17.16
N ASN A 182 -6.38 2.94 16.96
CA ASN A 182 -6.35 4.28 17.52
C ASN A 182 -5.92 5.32 16.45
N PRO A 183 -6.88 5.91 15.73
CA PRO A 183 -6.60 6.92 14.71
C PRO A 183 -5.89 8.18 15.24
N GLU A 184 -6.07 8.54 16.51
CA GLU A 184 -5.44 9.73 17.12
C GLU A 184 -3.91 9.65 17.13
N SER A 185 -3.35 8.43 17.09
CA SER A 185 -1.91 8.22 16.98
C SER A 185 -1.33 8.72 15.65
N TYR A 186 -2.15 9.05 14.65
CA TYR A 186 -1.74 9.46 13.31
C TYR A 186 -1.99 10.95 13.00
N GLU A 187 -2.24 11.80 14.01
CA GLU A 187 -2.54 13.24 13.81
C GLU A 187 -1.48 14.01 13.00
N ALA A 188 -0.21 13.57 13.02
CA ALA A 188 0.86 14.17 12.23
C ALA A 188 0.74 13.90 10.71
N GLU A 189 0.09 12.79 10.34
CA GLU A 189 -0.22 12.40 8.96
C GLU A 189 -1.68 11.95 8.86
N PRO A 190 -2.64 12.88 9.01
CA PRO A 190 -4.04 12.53 9.21
C PRO A 190 -4.66 11.83 8.00
N TRP A 191 -4.05 11.91 6.80
CA TRP A 191 -4.50 11.19 5.61
C TRP A 191 -4.22 9.68 5.64
N LYS A 192 -3.27 9.22 6.46
CA LYS A 192 -2.81 7.82 6.45
C LYS A 192 -3.95 6.83 6.76
N ILE A 193 -4.83 7.19 7.69
CA ILE A 193 -6.02 6.38 8.04
C ILE A 193 -7.10 6.35 6.94
N HIS A 194 -6.94 7.18 5.90
CA HIS A 194 -7.86 7.37 4.78
C HIS A 194 -7.26 6.86 3.45
N THR A 195 -6.28 5.97 3.49
CA THR A 195 -5.52 5.53 2.30
C THR A 195 -5.88 4.09 1.88
N PRO A 196 -6.92 3.89 1.03
CA PRO A 196 -7.38 2.57 0.59
C PRO A 196 -6.40 1.88 -0.39
N ASP A 197 -6.69 0.62 -0.75
CA ASP A 197 -6.07 -0.02 -1.93
C ASP A 197 -6.34 0.83 -3.18
N PRO A 198 -5.29 1.45 -3.80
CA PRO A 198 -5.51 2.35 -4.93
C PRO A 198 -6.19 1.68 -6.12
N PHE A 199 -6.03 0.36 -6.28
CA PHE A 199 -6.54 -0.36 -7.45
C PHE A 199 -8.07 -0.47 -7.47
N ASP A 200 -8.75 -0.23 -6.35
CA ASP A 200 -10.22 -0.24 -6.26
C ASP A 200 -10.90 0.99 -6.89
N TYR A 201 -10.13 2.03 -7.23
CA TYR A 201 -10.61 3.28 -7.82
C TYR A 201 -10.48 3.33 -9.35
N PHE A 202 -9.82 2.34 -9.95
CA PHE A 202 -9.63 2.24 -11.38
C PHE A 202 -10.68 1.35 -12.02
N ASN A 203 -11.09 1.70 -13.23
CA ASN A 203 -11.95 0.83 -14.02
C ASN A 203 -11.31 -0.55 -14.22
N ASN A 204 -12.14 -1.57 -14.49
CA ASN A 204 -11.70 -2.97 -14.57
C ASN A 204 -10.52 -3.20 -15.53
N LYS A 205 -10.45 -2.47 -16.64
CA LYS A 205 -9.37 -2.61 -17.62
C LYS A 205 -8.04 -2.18 -17.01
N ILE A 206 -7.99 -1.00 -16.39
CA ILE A 206 -6.75 -0.45 -15.81
C ILE A 206 -6.40 -1.19 -14.53
N LYS A 207 -7.39 -1.50 -13.68
CA LYS A 207 -7.20 -2.35 -12.50
C LYS A 207 -6.50 -3.67 -12.86
N THR A 208 -6.92 -4.33 -13.94
CA THR A 208 -6.25 -5.55 -14.41
C THR A 208 -4.80 -5.30 -14.81
N GLN A 209 -4.49 -4.21 -15.52
CA GLN A 209 -3.12 -3.86 -15.90
C GLN A 209 -2.22 -3.55 -14.70
N LEU A 210 -2.76 -2.84 -13.70
CA LEU A 210 -2.06 -2.54 -12.45
C LEU A 210 -1.80 -3.81 -11.64
N ILE A 211 -2.80 -4.68 -11.49
CA ILE A 211 -2.64 -5.98 -10.85
C ILE A 211 -1.58 -6.80 -11.58
N ASP A 212 -1.62 -6.90 -12.90
CA ASP A 212 -0.64 -7.66 -13.68
C ASP A 212 0.79 -7.14 -13.47
N LYS A 213 0.96 -5.83 -13.26
CA LYS A 213 2.25 -5.18 -12.99
C LYS A 213 2.70 -5.22 -11.53
N CYS A 214 1.83 -5.51 -10.56
CA CYS A 214 2.20 -5.52 -9.14
C CYS A 214 3.01 -6.75 -8.73
N LEU A 215 3.93 -6.65 -7.78
CA LEU A 215 4.64 -7.81 -7.23
C LEU A 215 3.70 -8.72 -6.41
N ARG A 216 2.76 -8.12 -5.68
CA ARG A 216 1.79 -8.84 -4.86
C ARG A 216 0.82 -9.65 -5.74
N SER A 217 0.52 -10.87 -5.30
CA SER A 217 -0.36 -11.80 -6.01
C SER A 217 -1.66 -12.14 -5.26
N GLU A 218 -1.92 -11.46 -4.15
CA GLU A 218 -3.06 -11.73 -3.27
C GLU A 218 -3.73 -10.42 -2.85
N THR A 219 -5.04 -10.45 -2.62
CA THR A 219 -5.80 -9.27 -2.18
C THR A 219 -5.40 -8.82 -0.77
N PRO A 220 -5.45 -7.50 -0.46
CA PRO A 220 -5.60 -6.38 -1.39
C PRO A 220 -4.37 -6.27 -2.30
N PHE A 221 -4.57 -6.19 -3.61
CA PHE A 221 -3.46 -6.28 -4.57
C PHE A 221 -2.57 -5.06 -4.53
N GLY A 222 -3.15 -3.87 -4.32
CA GLY A 222 -2.38 -2.63 -4.21
C GLY A 222 -1.69 -2.47 -2.86
N GLY A 223 -1.91 -3.37 -1.90
CA GLY A 223 -1.26 -3.39 -0.59
C GLY A 223 -2.21 -3.08 0.57
N LYS A 224 -1.70 -3.21 1.79
CA LYS A 224 -2.43 -2.98 3.05
C LYS A 224 -1.50 -2.28 4.04
N ILE A 225 -2.07 -1.37 4.84
CA ILE A 225 -1.29 -0.60 5.83
C ILE A 225 -1.82 -0.68 7.26
N ASP A 226 -3.09 -1.09 7.42
CA ASP A 226 -3.83 -1.11 8.67
C ASP A 226 -3.93 -2.54 9.21
N HIS A 227 -2.85 -3.02 9.82
CA HIS A 227 -2.75 -4.41 10.31
C HIS A 227 -3.19 -4.61 11.75
N ASP A 228 -3.52 -3.53 12.47
CA ASP A 228 -3.84 -3.63 13.89
C ASP A 228 -5.09 -4.50 14.12
N ILE A 229 -5.00 -5.37 15.12
CA ILE A 229 -6.15 -6.06 15.70
C ILE A 229 -6.17 -5.74 17.19
N ASP A 230 -7.27 -5.16 17.67
CA ASP A 230 -7.38 -4.73 19.07
C ASP A 230 -7.20 -5.93 20.01
N GLY A 231 -6.44 -5.73 21.10
CA GLY A 231 -6.07 -6.81 22.01
C GLY A 231 -5.05 -7.83 21.47
N ARG A 232 -4.47 -7.61 20.28
CA ARG A 232 -3.46 -8.49 19.67
C ARG A 232 -2.12 -7.82 19.41
N LEU A 233 -1.05 -8.61 19.31
CA LEU A 233 0.30 -8.10 19.08
C LEU A 233 0.46 -7.44 17.70
N VAL A 234 -0.23 -7.96 16.68
CA VAL A 234 -0.12 -7.47 15.30
C VAL A 234 -0.52 -6.00 15.19
N GLY A 235 0.24 -5.23 14.42
CA GLY A 235 -0.01 -3.82 14.13
C GLY A 235 1.14 -2.88 14.47
N ASN A 236 0.82 -1.60 14.45
CA ASN A 236 1.72 -0.50 14.78
C ASN A 236 1.63 -0.15 16.26
N TRP A 237 2.78 0.22 16.82
CA TRP A 237 2.99 0.53 18.22
C TRP A 237 3.95 1.72 18.33
N PHE A 238 3.67 2.60 19.28
CA PHE A 238 4.45 3.82 19.52
C PHE A 238 4.94 3.83 20.97
N LEU A 239 6.20 4.20 21.18
CA LEU A 239 6.77 4.29 22.51
C LEU A 239 5.94 5.24 23.38
N GLU A 240 5.61 4.81 24.61
CA GLU A 240 4.75 5.60 25.50
C GLU A 240 5.38 6.97 25.75
N GLY A 241 4.61 8.04 25.49
CA GLY A 241 5.08 9.42 25.64
C GLY A 241 5.83 10.00 24.44
N THR A 242 5.80 9.37 23.27
CA THR A 242 6.47 9.89 22.06
C THR A 242 5.54 10.42 20.97
N ASN A 243 4.35 10.91 21.34
CA ASN A 243 3.44 11.59 20.42
C ASN A 243 2.99 10.76 19.19
N GLY A 244 2.76 9.47 19.39
CA GLY A 244 2.27 8.56 18.34
C GLY A 244 3.21 8.52 17.13
N TYR A 245 2.61 8.56 15.95
CA TYR A 245 3.31 8.60 14.66
C TYR A 245 4.13 9.88 14.45
N GLY A 246 3.75 10.98 15.10
CA GLY A 246 4.47 12.25 14.94
C GLY A 246 5.88 12.23 15.53
N GLY A 247 6.16 11.30 16.44
CA GLY A 247 7.44 11.24 17.15
C GLY A 247 7.71 12.47 18.01
N LEU A 248 8.91 12.53 18.59
CA LEU A 248 9.34 13.67 19.40
C LEU A 248 10.01 14.77 18.58
N GLU A 249 10.76 14.40 17.53
CA GLU A 249 11.42 15.36 16.62
C GLU A 249 11.13 14.97 15.16
N PRO A 250 10.81 15.92 14.28
CA PRO A 250 10.48 15.62 12.88
C PRO A 250 11.57 14.87 12.11
N GLU A 251 12.85 15.21 12.32
CA GLU A 251 13.99 14.62 11.61
C GLU A 251 14.29 13.16 11.99
N ASN A 252 13.67 12.64 13.05
CA ASN A 252 13.85 11.27 13.51
C ASN A 252 12.56 10.70 14.14
N TYR A 253 11.41 11.14 13.63
CA TYR A 253 10.08 10.87 14.19
C TYR A 253 9.86 9.36 14.45
N TRP A 254 10.47 8.53 13.61
CA TRP A 254 10.38 7.09 13.65
C TRP A 254 11.04 6.42 14.86
N ILE A 255 11.91 7.07 15.64
CA ILE A 255 12.69 6.41 16.72
C ILE A 255 11.78 5.65 17.71
N GLY A 256 10.61 6.23 18.02
CA GLY A 256 9.62 5.63 18.93
C GLY A 256 8.71 4.59 18.26
N HIS A 257 8.87 4.31 16.97
CA HIS A 257 7.95 3.45 16.22
C HIS A 257 8.37 1.98 16.33
N LEU A 258 7.36 1.11 16.27
CA LEU A 258 7.49 -0.34 16.20
C LEU A 258 6.32 -0.86 15.36
N ALA A 259 6.58 -1.76 14.42
CA ALA A 259 5.54 -2.50 13.72
C ALA A 259 5.80 -4.00 13.79
N ILE A 260 4.75 -4.77 14.10
CA ILE A 260 4.74 -6.22 13.98
C ILE A 260 3.62 -6.57 13.00
N SER A 261 3.97 -6.60 11.72
CA SER A 261 3.02 -6.67 10.61
C SER A 261 3.49 -7.68 9.57
N TYR A 262 2.74 -7.85 8.50
CA TYR A 262 3.09 -8.79 7.43
C TYR A 262 3.85 -8.09 6.30
N ASN A 263 4.64 -8.85 5.55
CA ASN A 263 5.32 -8.32 4.37
C ASN A 263 4.31 -7.93 3.28
N SER A 264 4.62 -6.86 2.56
CA SER A 264 3.76 -6.27 1.52
C SER A 264 3.62 -7.16 0.28
N VAL A 265 4.64 -7.97 -0.05
CA VAL A 265 4.63 -8.89 -1.20
C VAL A 265 4.22 -10.30 -0.78
N ASP A 266 4.78 -10.82 0.32
CA ASP A 266 4.42 -12.13 0.89
C ASP A 266 3.61 -11.95 2.20
N PRO A 267 2.27 -11.87 2.14
CA PRO A 267 1.43 -11.53 3.29
C PRO A 267 1.39 -12.58 4.40
N ASP A 268 1.94 -13.77 4.17
CA ASP A 268 2.02 -14.80 5.21
C ASP A 268 3.24 -14.61 6.13
N HIS A 269 4.17 -13.71 5.78
CA HIS A 269 5.44 -13.56 6.46
C HIS A 269 5.45 -12.38 7.43
N VAL A 270 5.77 -12.65 8.70
CA VAL A 270 5.82 -11.65 9.76
C VAL A 270 7.13 -10.88 9.69
N ILE A 271 7.01 -9.56 9.67
CA ILE A 271 8.12 -8.60 9.75
C ILE A 271 7.99 -7.82 11.06
N VAL A 272 9.11 -7.70 11.76
CA VAL A 272 9.27 -6.83 12.92
C VAL A 272 10.14 -5.66 12.50
N SER A 273 9.55 -4.47 12.47
CA SER A 273 10.21 -3.23 12.08
C SER A 273 10.39 -2.34 13.30
N PHE A 274 11.62 -1.91 13.56
CA PHE A 274 11.99 -1.06 14.68
C PHE A 274 12.44 0.30 14.17
N GLY A 275 12.00 1.36 14.84
CA GLY A 275 12.59 2.69 14.69
C GLY A 275 13.98 2.84 15.26
N SER A 276 14.32 2.01 16.25
CA SER A 276 15.64 1.99 16.88
C SER A 276 15.99 0.58 17.34
N TYR A 277 16.78 -0.12 16.51
CA TYR A 277 17.50 -1.33 16.84
C TYR A 277 18.99 -0.99 16.86
N GLN A 278 19.61 -1.00 18.04
CA GLN A 278 21.00 -0.52 18.21
C GLN A 278 21.22 0.91 17.66
N ASN A 279 20.24 1.79 17.87
CA ASN A 279 20.20 3.20 17.39
C ASN A 279 19.97 3.40 15.90
N GLU A 280 19.58 2.37 15.16
CA GLU A 280 19.27 2.47 13.73
C GLU A 280 17.90 1.86 13.43
N PRO A 281 17.13 2.41 12.48
CA PRO A 281 15.92 1.74 12.03
C PRO A 281 16.28 0.43 11.32
N ARG A 282 15.55 -0.65 11.64
CA ARG A 282 15.84 -2.00 11.13
C ARG A 282 14.58 -2.84 11.01
N GLN A 283 14.54 -3.67 9.99
CA GLN A 283 13.47 -4.62 9.73
C GLN A 283 14.01 -6.05 9.70
N PHE A 284 13.29 -6.95 10.36
CA PHE A 284 13.68 -8.36 10.47
C PHE A 284 12.48 -9.26 10.21
N ALA A 285 12.75 -10.46 9.68
CA ALA A 285 11.80 -11.55 9.75
C ALA A 285 11.85 -12.22 11.12
N VAL A 286 10.79 -12.95 11.46
CA VAL A 286 10.77 -13.87 12.61
C VAL A 286 11.25 -15.23 12.15
N LYS A 287 12.33 -15.76 12.75
CA LYS A 287 13.04 -16.97 12.26
C LYS A 287 12.14 -18.13 11.82
N GLU A 288 11.23 -18.56 12.70
CA GLU A 288 10.31 -19.68 12.42
C GLU A 288 8.95 -19.20 11.89
N ASN A 289 8.84 -17.91 11.55
CA ASN A 289 7.62 -17.18 11.20
C ASN A 289 6.46 -17.43 12.19
N LYS A 290 6.79 -17.64 13.47
CA LYS A 290 5.86 -18.08 14.51
C LYS A 290 6.28 -17.62 15.92
N PRO A 291 5.32 -17.56 16.87
CA PRO A 291 3.87 -17.55 16.65
C PRO A 291 3.40 -16.38 15.76
N ASP A 292 2.19 -16.48 15.23
CA ASP A 292 1.59 -15.40 14.42
C ASP A 292 1.12 -14.25 15.36
N PRO A 293 1.54 -12.99 15.13
CA PRO A 293 1.19 -11.86 15.99
C PRO A 293 -0.31 -11.57 16.08
N ALA A 294 -1.11 -11.97 15.09
CA ALA A 294 -2.57 -11.83 15.16
C ALA A 294 -3.21 -12.75 16.21
N ASN A 295 -2.52 -13.82 16.61
CA ASN A 295 -3.01 -14.79 17.59
C ASN A 295 -2.49 -14.52 19.02
N ILE A 296 -1.54 -13.60 19.19
CA ILE A 296 -0.97 -13.28 20.51
C ILE A 296 -1.87 -12.27 21.22
N SER A 297 -2.24 -12.57 22.45
CA SER A 297 -3.03 -11.69 23.34
C SER A 297 -2.40 -11.61 24.72
N ILE A 298 -3.04 -10.91 25.65
CA ILE A 298 -2.67 -10.88 27.07
C ILE A 298 -2.51 -12.30 27.64
N GLU A 299 -3.40 -13.24 27.29
CA GLU A 299 -3.35 -14.64 27.77
C GLU A 299 -2.12 -15.42 27.27
N SER A 300 -1.51 -14.99 26.17
CA SER A 300 -0.29 -15.60 25.63
C SER A 300 0.93 -15.39 26.54
N GLY A 301 0.89 -14.36 27.40
CA GLY A 301 2.01 -14.00 28.26
C GLY A 301 3.23 -13.55 27.49
N LEU A 302 4.41 -13.95 27.96
CA LEU A 302 5.69 -13.59 27.34
C LEU A 302 5.90 -14.36 26.02
N VAL A 303 6.10 -13.62 24.93
CA VAL A 303 6.48 -14.15 23.62
C VAL A 303 7.91 -13.74 23.29
N LYS A 304 8.66 -14.63 22.62
CA LYS A 304 10.02 -14.37 22.14
C LYS A 304 10.08 -14.59 20.63
N TYR A 305 10.65 -13.64 19.90
CA TYR A 305 11.04 -13.83 18.51
C TYR A 305 12.55 -13.76 18.36
N GLU A 306 13.13 -14.73 17.66
CA GLU A 306 14.49 -14.59 17.10
C GLU A 306 14.39 -13.81 15.79
N LEU A 307 15.16 -12.73 15.68
CA LEU A 307 15.17 -11.82 14.54
C LEU A 307 16.24 -12.23 13.54
N VAL A 308 15.86 -12.36 12.27
CA VAL A 308 16.74 -12.82 11.19
C VAL A 308 16.58 -11.97 9.93
N ASP A 309 17.59 -12.00 9.08
CA ASP A 309 17.47 -11.51 7.70
C ASP A 309 16.62 -12.47 6.87
N TYR A 310 16.16 -11.98 5.73
CA TYR A 310 15.35 -12.76 4.80
C TYR A 310 15.56 -12.30 3.36
N ASP A 311 15.14 -13.11 2.41
CA ASP A 311 15.13 -12.76 0.99
C ASP A 311 13.93 -13.35 0.26
N PHE A 312 13.67 -12.89 -0.96
CA PHE A 312 12.55 -13.34 -1.77
C PHE A 312 12.98 -14.37 -2.80
N TYR A 313 12.13 -15.37 -2.97
CA TYR A 313 12.32 -16.47 -3.90
C TYR A 313 11.04 -16.70 -4.70
N ASN A 314 11.21 -17.08 -5.97
CA ASN A 314 10.17 -17.74 -6.74
C ASN A 314 10.54 -19.22 -6.84
N ALA A 315 9.80 -20.05 -6.12
CA ALA A 315 10.21 -21.43 -5.85
C ALA A 315 11.63 -21.48 -5.27
N SER A 316 12.62 -22.01 -6.00
CA SER A 316 14.01 -22.11 -5.54
C SER A 316 14.95 -21.07 -6.16
N ILE A 317 14.42 -20.10 -6.90
CA ILE A 317 15.22 -19.07 -7.57
C ILE A 317 15.11 -17.78 -6.75
N ARG A 318 16.24 -17.33 -6.21
CA ARG A 318 16.35 -16.03 -5.55
C ARG A 318 15.96 -14.93 -6.53
N TRP A 319 15.08 -14.03 -6.11
CA TRP A 319 14.65 -12.91 -6.93
C TRP A 319 15.82 -11.92 -7.10
N ASP A 320 15.95 -11.38 -8.31
CA ASP A 320 16.97 -10.40 -8.66
C ASP A 320 16.70 -9.01 -8.08
N ARG A 321 15.49 -8.76 -7.56
CA ARG A 321 15.00 -7.45 -7.07
C ARG A 321 14.72 -6.43 -8.18
N GLU A 322 14.76 -6.84 -9.44
CA GLU A 322 14.64 -5.96 -10.61
C GLU A 322 13.48 -6.39 -11.53
N SER A 323 13.26 -7.69 -11.67
CA SER A 323 12.27 -8.26 -12.57
C SER A 323 10.88 -8.31 -11.93
N LEU A 324 9.83 -8.13 -12.74
CA LEU A 324 8.46 -8.46 -12.33
C LEU A 324 8.32 -9.98 -12.16
N VAL A 325 8.22 -10.42 -10.91
CA VAL A 325 8.02 -11.84 -10.55
C VAL A 325 6.81 -11.97 -9.65
N LYS A 326 5.86 -12.83 -10.05
CA LYS A 326 4.64 -13.13 -9.29
C LYS A 326 4.85 -14.30 -8.34
N GLY A 327 4.12 -14.30 -7.22
CA GLY A 327 4.14 -15.40 -6.25
C GLY A 327 5.48 -15.53 -5.54
N LEU A 328 6.16 -14.40 -5.31
CA LEU A 328 7.36 -14.35 -4.48
C LEU A 328 7.00 -14.78 -3.05
N LYS A 329 7.85 -15.61 -2.47
CA LYS A 329 7.77 -16.03 -1.06
C LYS A 329 9.08 -15.71 -0.35
N ILE A 330 8.99 -15.40 0.94
CA ILE A 330 10.14 -15.08 1.76
C ILE A 330 10.77 -16.37 2.31
N GLU A 331 12.10 -16.46 2.22
CA GLU A 331 12.91 -17.42 2.95
C GLU A 331 13.79 -16.72 3.97
N ASN A 332 13.79 -17.25 5.20
CA ASN A 332 14.55 -16.73 6.33
C ASN A 332 15.97 -17.29 6.34
N TYR A 333 16.92 -16.44 6.72
CA TYR A 333 18.29 -16.87 6.99
C TYR A 333 18.44 -17.42 8.42
N ASP A 334 19.46 -18.26 8.61
CA ASP A 334 19.74 -18.91 9.90
C ASP A 334 20.40 -17.99 10.93
N ASN A 335 21.01 -16.89 10.47
CA ASN A 335 21.75 -15.97 11.33
C ASN A 335 20.79 -15.12 12.17
N VAL A 336 20.88 -15.31 13.49
CA VAL A 336 20.06 -14.59 14.47
C VAL A 336 20.80 -13.32 14.88
N HIS A 337 20.18 -12.16 14.63
CA HIS A 337 20.71 -10.85 15.00
C HIS A 337 20.38 -10.46 16.44
N GLY A 338 19.31 -11.02 16.99
CA GLY A 338 18.89 -10.75 18.36
C GLY A 338 17.56 -11.42 18.68
N VAL A 339 17.12 -11.21 19.92
CA VAL A 339 15.82 -11.64 20.40
C VAL A 339 15.02 -10.43 20.82
N VAL A 340 13.74 -10.39 20.48
CA VAL A 340 12.80 -9.43 21.06
C VAL A 340 11.79 -10.16 21.94
N LEU A 341 11.51 -9.59 23.09
CA LEU A 341 10.47 -10.00 24.01
C LEU A 341 9.25 -9.10 23.84
N PHE A 342 8.08 -9.72 23.75
CA PHE A 342 6.79 -9.05 23.71
C PHE A 342 5.88 -9.59 24.80
N GLN A 343 5.15 -8.71 25.47
CA GLN A 343 4.07 -9.09 26.38
C GLN A 343 3.01 -8.00 26.39
N LEU A 344 1.79 -8.33 25.99
CA LEU A 344 0.63 -7.46 26.16
C LEU A 344 0.25 -7.42 27.64
N ASN A 345 0.31 -6.23 28.24
CA ASN A 345 -0.15 -5.98 29.60
C ASN A 345 -1.64 -5.63 29.61
N GLU A 346 -2.08 -4.89 28.58
CA GLU A 346 -3.46 -4.49 28.31
C GLU A 346 -3.68 -4.50 26.80
N ASP A 347 -4.92 -4.33 26.32
CA ASP A 347 -5.26 -4.49 24.89
C ASP A 347 -4.45 -3.58 23.95
N ARG A 348 -4.01 -2.42 24.46
CA ARG A 348 -3.22 -1.40 23.76
C ARG A 348 -1.99 -0.96 24.55
N LYS A 349 -1.48 -1.84 25.43
CA LYS A 349 -0.26 -1.57 26.21
C LYS A 349 0.70 -2.77 26.13
N LEU A 350 1.78 -2.59 25.39
CA LEU A 350 2.75 -3.61 25.07
C LEU A 350 4.07 -3.36 25.80
N LYS A 351 4.58 -4.37 26.51
CA LYS A 351 5.93 -4.38 27.05
C LYS A 351 6.90 -4.99 26.05
N VAL A 352 7.98 -4.30 25.76
CA VAL A 352 8.97 -4.67 24.74
C VAL A 352 10.38 -4.60 25.30
N GLU A 353 11.23 -5.56 24.97
CA GLU A 353 12.67 -5.45 25.20
C GLU A 353 13.45 -6.21 24.13
N ILE A 354 14.48 -5.57 23.60
CA ILE A 354 15.34 -6.09 22.55
C ILE A 354 16.66 -6.53 23.18
N PHE A 355 17.12 -7.73 22.82
CA PHE A 355 18.39 -8.32 23.24
C PHE A 355 19.23 -8.58 21.99
N PRO A 356 20.01 -7.58 21.52
CA PRO A 356 20.88 -7.76 20.37
C PRO A 356 21.95 -8.83 20.62
N ASP A 357 22.36 -9.52 19.57
CA ASP A 357 23.41 -10.55 19.58
C ASP A 357 23.16 -11.70 20.57
N LYS A 358 21.89 -11.93 20.92
CA LYS A 358 21.42 -13.06 21.75
C LYS A 358 20.60 -14.05 20.94
N ARG A 359 20.56 -15.29 21.43
CA ARG A 359 19.61 -16.31 21.00
C ARG A 359 18.53 -16.52 22.05
N ALA A 360 17.42 -17.14 21.65
CA ALA A 360 16.25 -17.31 22.53
C ALA A 360 16.58 -18.02 23.86
N GLN A 361 17.55 -18.95 23.84
CA GLN A 361 18.02 -19.68 25.02
C GLN A 361 18.81 -18.80 26.02
N ASP A 362 19.38 -17.68 25.58
CA ASP A 362 20.21 -16.80 26.39
C ASP A 362 19.38 -15.75 27.15
N VAL A 363 18.11 -15.61 26.81
CA VAL A 363 17.20 -14.60 27.36
C VAL A 363 16.15 -15.29 28.22
N SER A 364 16.17 -15.08 29.54
CA SER A 364 15.21 -15.69 30.46
C SER A 364 13.89 -14.93 30.56
N GLY A 365 13.92 -13.60 30.44
CA GLY A 365 12.75 -12.73 30.50
C GLY A 365 13.16 -11.26 30.47
N PHE A 366 12.20 -10.37 30.75
CA PHE A 366 12.44 -8.93 30.81
C PHE A 366 13.43 -8.54 31.92
N THR A 367 14.16 -7.47 31.68
CA THR A 367 14.97 -6.74 32.65
C THR A 367 14.33 -5.39 33.00
N GLU A 368 15.08 -4.55 33.70
CA GLU A 368 14.74 -3.14 33.97
C GLU A 368 14.77 -2.24 32.73
N ASN A 369 15.36 -2.69 31.61
CA ASN A 369 15.44 -1.91 30.37
C ASN A 369 14.21 -2.04 29.47
N ALA A 370 13.22 -2.85 29.86
CA ALA A 370 12.02 -3.02 29.09
C ALA A 370 11.24 -1.70 28.95
N LEU A 371 10.81 -1.42 27.72
CA LEU A 371 10.05 -0.24 27.36
C LEU A 371 8.57 -0.57 27.22
N ILE A 372 7.74 0.45 27.31
CA ILE A 372 6.29 0.36 27.13
C ILE A 372 5.93 1.06 25.83
N TYR A 373 5.25 0.34 24.96
CA TYR A 373 4.63 0.87 23.77
C TYR A 373 3.12 0.88 23.94
N VAL A 374 2.48 1.87 23.35
CA VAL A 374 1.03 2.07 23.31
C VAL A 374 0.60 2.21 21.85
N ARG A 375 -0.70 2.09 21.61
CA ARG A 375 -1.23 2.46 20.30
C ARG A 375 -2.56 3.15 20.44
#